data_AF-A0A6I7PNL5-F1
#
_entry.id   AF-A0A6I7PNL5-F1
#
_cell.length_a   1.000
_cell.length_b   1.000
_cell.length_c   1.000
_cell.angle_alpha   90.00
_cell.angle_beta   90.00
_cell.angle_gamma   90.00
#
_symmetry.space_group_name_H-M   'P 1'
#
loop_
_entity.id
_entity.type
_entity.pdbx_description
1 polymer ?
#
loop_
_entity_poly.entity_id
_entity_poly.type
_entity_poly.pdbx_seq_one_letter_code
_entity_poly.pdbx_strand_id
1 'polypeptide(L)'
;MKTKGLKKAERLFRTARYGEVIRVLEPQVFLYRENAAFYYMLGVSCLRTGDVAGAYSFLSRATHIADSDIPCLLALAAAEVRRRRSDEALQIWLSVLELDPRNRIARRGLALLRSADSEAVIHEAVEGERIGRFLPPGGIALPRRAWLAAGVAAVAVVAVIVTPMVVGRLGERGTTVEHRSGSELARIAPVDVELVEYQGQFRYVLTEPEIRRSFERMGDYFNAFRDNLAMIEINRILNSNAAADLKRRAALIADYIRAPGFADFTDNAAYAEVVREPWLYAGSYVRWSGRISNLDVSDEEIRFDLLVGYETQRVLEGIVPVRMRFAARLQPAMSVEIIGRVIADDRLHELEVTSIRMIAPEAD
;
A
#
# COMPACT_ATOMS: atom_id res chain seq x y z
N MET A 1 -2.90 57.73 7.34
CA MET A 1 -2.02 58.09 6.20
C MET A 1 -0.56 57.65 6.38
N LYS A 2 0.00 57.67 7.61
CA LYS A 2 1.41 57.28 7.93
C LYS A 2 1.88 55.87 7.54
N THR A 3 0.99 54.94 7.16
CA THR A 3 1.39 53.56 6.83
C THR A 3 1.23 53.23 5.35
N LYS A 4 0.57 54.09 4.57
CA LYS A 4 0.28 53.83 3.15
C LYS A 4 1.51 54.09 2.26
N GLY A 5 2.33 55.09 2.61
CA GLY A 5 3.59 55.40 1.92
C GLY A 5 4.63 54.28 2.06
N LEU A 6 4.90 53.86 3.30
CA LEU A 6 5.88 52.80 3.59
C LEU A 6 5.48 51.44 2.97
N LYS A 7 4.21 51.03 3.10
CA LYS A 7 3.72 49.78 2.46
C LYS A 7 3.80 49.81 0.93
N LYS A 8 3.53 50.97 0.31
CA LYS A 8 3.68 51.15 -1.14
C LYS A 8 5.14 51.00 -1.55
N ALA A 9 6.05 51.65 -0.82
CA ALA A 9 7.49 51.54 -1.05
C ALA A 9 8.00 50.12 -0.84
N GLU A 10 7.50 49.39 0.17
CA GLU A 10 7.90 48.02 0.45
C GLU A 10 7.56 47.10 -0.72
N ARG A 11 6.36 47.26 -1.29
CA ARG A 11 5.97 46.53 -2.50
C ARG A 11 6.86 46.89 -3.69
N LEU A 12 7.16 48.17 -3.90
CA LEU A 12 8.05 48.63 -4.98
C LEU A 12 9.47 48.06 -4.82
N PHE A 13 9.99 48.05 -3.59
CA PHE A 13 11.29 47.50 -3.23
C PHE A 13 11.37 46.00 -3.51
N ARG A 14 10.34 45.23 -3.14
CA ARG A 14 10.24 43.80 -3.48
C ARG A 14 10.19 43.53 -4.98
N THR A 15 9.63 44.46 -5.76
CA THR A 15 9.60 44.37 -7.24
C THR A 15 10.85 44.94 -7.92
N ALA A 16 11.91 45.24 -7.17
CA ALA A 16 13.16 45.83 -7.67
C ALA A 16 13.00 47.20 -8.38
N ARG A 17 11.91 47.93 -8.12
CA ARG A 17 11.65 49.26 -8.70
C ARG A 17 12.30 50.35 -7.84
N TYR A 18 13.62 50.28 -7.69
CA TYR A 18 14.38 51.08 -6.72
C TYR A 18 14.26 52.61 -6.93
N GLY A 19 14.26 53.08 -8.19
CA GLY A 19 14.08 54.51 -8.48
C GLY A 19 12.73 55.07 -8.01
N GLU A 20 11.67 54.25 -8.03
CA GLU A 20 10.36 54.65 -7.50
C GLU A 20 10.28 54.56 -5.98
N VAL A 21 11.06 53.67 -5.35
CA VAL A 21 11.19 53.64 -3.90
C VAL A 21 11.75 54.96 -3.39
N ILE A 22 12.82 55.47 -4.01
CA ILE A 22 13.43 56.77 -3.66
C ILE A 22 12.40 57.89 -3.79
N ARG A 23 11.74 58.03 -4.95
CA ARG A 23 10.72 59.06 -5.19
C ARG A 23 9.57 59.05 -4.18
N VAL A 24 9.17 57.87 -3.70
CA VAL A 24 8.08 57.73 -2.72
C VAL A 24 8.55 58.01 -1.30
N LEU A 25 9.75 57.56 -0.93
CA LEU A 25 10.24 57.61 0.46
C LEU A 25 11.02 58.88 0.81
N GLU A 26 11.77 59.47 -0.12
CA GLU A 26 12.65 60.62 0.14
C GLU A 26 11.90 61.84 0.72
N PRO A 27 10.71 62.24 0.23
CA PRO A 27 9.96 63.34 0.86
C PRO A 27 9.44 63.03 2.27
N GLN A 28 9.50 61.76 2.69
CA GLN A 28 8.95 61.27 3.96
C GLN A 28 10.03 61.07 5.03
N VAL A 29 11.27 61.54 4.82
CA VAL A 29 12.38 61.38 5.79
C VAL A 29 12.03 61.91 7.18
N PHE A 30 11.37 63.07 7.29
CA PHE A 30 10.94 63.61 8.58
C PHE A 30 9.87 62.75 9.29
N LEU A 31 9.05 62.02 8.53
CA LEU A 31 7.98 61.18 9.08
C LEU A 31 8.49 59.85 9.66
N TYR A 32 9.63 59.35 9.19
CA TYR A 32 10.19 58.05 9.61
C TYR A 32 11.64 58.14 10.13
N ARG A 33 12.00 59.27 10.74
CA ARG A 33 13.36 59.60 11.22
C ARG A 33 14.01 58.60 12.20
N GLU A 34 13.21 57.72 12.79
CA GLU A 34 13.61 56.70 13.78
C GLU A 34 13.28 55.27 13.30
N ASN A 35 13.03 55.08 12.00
CA ASN A 35 12.70 53.77 11.44
C ASN A 35 13.85 53.21 10.59
N ALA A 36 14.57 52.21 11.13
CA ALA A 36 15.69 51.58 10.44
C ALA A 36 15.31 50.96 9.08
N ALA A 37 14.14 50.31 8.97
CA ALA A 37 13.68 49.68 7.73
C ALA A 37 13.42 50.70 6.61
N PHE A 38 12.93 51.89 6.97
CA PHE A 38 12.76 53.00 6.03
C PHE A 38 14.10 53.43 5.44
N TYR A 39 15.10 53.67 6.29
CA TYR A 39 16.44 54.06 5.89
C TYR A 39 17.17 52.96 5.12
N TYR A 40 16.99 51.69 5.52
CA TYR A 40 17.50 50.53 4.81
C TYR A 40 16.97 50.46 3.37
N MET A 41 15.65 50.60 3.19
CA MET A 41 15.05 50.55 1.85
C MET A 41 15.49 51.71 0.96
N LEU A 42 15.62 52.92 1.50
CA LEU A 42 16.17 54.07 0.78
C LEU A 42 17.64 53.83 0.41
N GLY A 43 18.45 53.43 1.38
CA GLY A 43 19.88 53.22 1.21
C GLY A 43 20.21 52.11 0.20
N VAL A 44 19.55 50.97 0.28
CA VAL A 44 19.69 49.91 -0.73
C VAL A 44 19.17 50.35 -2.09
N SER A 45 18.09 51.15 -2.14
CA SER A 45 17.59 51.67 -3.42
C SER A 45 18.59 52.63 -4.06
N CYS A 46 19.18 53.56 -3.31
CA CYS A 46 20.25 54.45 -3.76
C CYS A 46 21.46 53.65 -4.26
N LEU A 47 21.84 52.60 -3.51
CA LEU A 47 22.96 51.74 -3.86
C LEU A 47 22.75 51.01 -5.20
N ARG A 48 21.51 50.58 -5.46
CA ARG A 48 21.11 49.92 -6.71
C ARG A 48 20.94 50.89 -7.88
N THR A 49 20.60 52.15 -7.62
CA THR A 49 20.51 53.19 -8.66
C THR A 49 21.84 53.88 -8.94
N GLY A 50 22.91 53.54 -8.20
CA GLY A 50 24.26 54.08 -8.37
C GLY A 50 24.57 55.33 -7.55
N ASP A 51 23.63 55.81 -6.73
CA ASP A 51 23.86 56.91 -5.78
C ASP A 51 24.56 56.37 -4.52
N VAL A 52 25.89 56.29 -4.60
CA VAL A 52 26.73 55.73 -3.54
C VAL A 52 26.75 56.62 -2.29
N ALA A 53 26.69 57.95 -2.46
CA ALA A 53 26.73 58.89 -1.34
C ALA A 53 25.43 58.89 -0.54
N GLY A 54 24.28 58.87 -1.23
CA GLY A 54 22.97 58.70 -0.60
C GLY A 54 22.84 57.34 0.08
N ALA A 55 23.33 56.27 -0.57
CA ALA A 55 23.32 54.93 0.00
C ALA A 55 24.04 54.87 1.36
N TYR A 56 25.26 55.38 1.44
CA TYR A 56 26.01 55.41 2.69
C TYR A 56 25.29 56.24 3.76
N SER A 57 24.80 57.43 3.40
CA SER A 57 24.13 58.32 4.37
C SER A 57 22.90 57.66 5.00
N PHE A 58 22.06 57.01 4.18
CA PHE A 58 20.86 56.33 4.68
C PHE A 58 21.19 55.01 5.40
N LEU A 59 22.13 54.20 4.91
CA LEU A 59 22.50 52.93 5.56
C LEU A 59 23.26 53.15 6.88
N SER A 60 24.11 54.17 6.94
CA SER A 60 24.73 54.61 8.19
C SER A 60 23.65 55.02 9.18
N ARG A 61 22.64 55.80 8.76
CA ARG A 61 21.52 56.13 9.65
C ARG A 61 20.70 54.90 10.08
N ALA A 62 20.51 53.93 9.18
CA ALA A 62 19.79 52.70 9.49
C ALA A 62 20.50 51.87 10.57
N THR A 63 21.83 51.74 10.46
CA THR A 63 22.66 51.03 11.45
C THR A 63 22.66 51.77 12.79
N HIS A 64 22.83 53.09 12.84
CA HIS A 64 22.73 53.85 14.11
C HIS A 64 21.37 53.71 14.84
N ILE A 65 20.29 53.39 14.12
CA ILE A 65 18.97 53.15 14.72
C ILE A 65 18.84 51.69 15.20
N ALA A 66 19.50 50.76 14.49
CA ALA A 66 19.45 49.33 14.75
C ALA A 66 20.85 48.72 14.60
N ASP A 67 21.69 48.92 15.62
CA ASP A 67 23.14 48.62 15.57
C ASP A 67 23.45 47.13 15.36
N SER A 68 22.51 46.23 15.69
CA SER A 68 22.67 44.78 15.53
C SER A 68 21.85 44.18 14.38
N ASP A 69 21.24 45.00 13.52
CA ASP A 69 20.44 44.50 12.40
C ASP A 69 21.33 44.05 11.23
N ILE A 70 21.50 42.73 11.11
CA ILE A 70 22.37 42.08 10.12
C ILE A 70 22.10 42.56 8.67
N PRO A 71 20.85 42.66 8.18
CA PRO A 71 20.54 43.25 6.87
C PRO A 71 21.13 44.65 6.67
N CYS A 72 20.98 45.55 7.65
CA CYS A 72 21.51 46.90 7.58
C CYS A 72 23.04 46.92 7.55
N LEU A 73 23.69 46.12 8.40
CA LEU A 73 25.15 45.98 8.43
C LEU A 73 25.70 45.44 7.11
N LEU A 74 25.09 44.39 6.55
CA LEU A 74 25.48 43.83 5.25
C LEU A 74 25.35 44.86 4.12
N ALA A 75 24.27 45.63 4.10
CA ALA A 75 24.08 46.68 3.13
C ALA A 75 25.08 47.84 3.29
N LEU A 76 25.39 48.24 4.53
CA LEU A 76 26.41 49.25 4.81
C LEU A 76 27.79 48.80 4.34
N ALA A 77 28.19 47.56 4.63
CA ALA A 77 29.44 47.00 4.14
C ALA A 77 29.51 47.02 2.60
N ALA A 78 28.43 46.65 1.91
CA ALA A 78 28.36 46.74 0.45
C ALA A 78 28.48 48.19 -0.07
N ALA A 79 27.93 49.16 0.66
CA ALA A 79 28.07 50.58 0.34
C ALA A 79 29.50 51.10 0.55
N GLU A 80 30.20 50.65 1.59
CA GLU A 80 31.60 51.04 1.82
C GLU A 80 32.56 50.48 0.77
N VAL A 81 32.32 49.25 0.31
CA VAL A 81 33.08 48.72 -0.83
C VAL A 81 32.84 49.55 -2.10
N ARG A 82 31.61 50.01 -2.35
CA ARG A 82 31.33 50.95 -3.46
C ARG A 82 32.02 52.31 -3.31
N ARG A 83 32.34 52.72 -2.07
CA ARG A 83 33.08 53.94 -1.76
C ARG A 83 34.60 53.76 -1.80
N ARG A 84 35.10 52.55 -2.14
CA ARG A 84 36.53 52.19 -2.10
C ARG A 84 37.11 52.29 -0.68
N ARG A 85 36.28 51.92 0.29
CA ARG A 85 36.54 51.89 1.73
C ARG A 85 36.49 50.44 2.21
N SER A 86 37.42 49.65 1.67
CA SER A 86 37.46 48.19 1.85
C SER A 86 37.85 47.78 3.29
N ASP A 87 38.62 48.63 3.99
CA ASP A 87 38.99 48.42 5.39
C ASP A 87 37.78 48.55 6.33
N GLU A 88 36.92 49.55 6.08
CA GLU A 88 35.68 49.75 6.82
C GLU A 88 34.67 48.62 6.54
N ALA A 89 34.58 48.16 5.29
CA ALA A 89 33.74 47.01 4.94
C ALA A 89 34.21 45.71 5.61
N LEU A 90 35.53 45.50 5.74
CA LEU A 90 36.12 44.35 6.43
C LEU A 90 35.63 44.29 7.89
N GLN A 91 35.72 45.42 8.61
CA GLN A 91 35.28 45.51 10.00
C GLN A 91 33.79 45.18 10.16
N ILE A 92 32.95 45.70 9.26
CA ILE A 92 31.50 45.46 9.31
C ILE A 92 31.17 43.99 9.00
N TRP A 93 31.87 43.33 8.08
CA TRP A 93 31.64 41.90 7.83
C TRP A 93 32.11 41.00 8.97
N LEU A 94 33.18 41.37 9.66
CA LEU A 94 33.61 40.67 10.87
C LEU A 94 32.56 40.81 11.98
N SER A 95 32.02 42.01 12.21
CA SER A 95 30.95 42.21 13.21
C SER A 95 29.67 41.46 12.85
N VAL A 96 29.32 41.35 11.57
CA VAL A 96 28.20 40.50 11.13
C VAL A 96 28.45 39.03 11.46
N LEU A 97 29.69 38.54 11.35
CA LEU A 97 30.02 37.15 11.69
C LEU A 97 30.09 36.89 13.20
N GLU A 98 30.36 37.91 14.01
CA GLU A 98 30.18 37.84 15.46
C GLU A 98 28.70 37.67 15.83
N LEU A 99 27.80 38.36 15.14
CA LEU A 99 26.34 38.26 15.36
C LEU A 99 25.71 37.01 14.74
N ASP A 100 26.11 36.63 13.52
CA ASP A 100 25.67 35.43 12.80
C ASP A 100 26.87 34.70 12.19
N PRO A 101 27.46 33.74 12.93
CA PRO A 101 28.64 33.01 12.46
C PRO A 101 28.42 32.25 11.15
N ARG A 102 27.17 31.93 10.78
CA ARG A 102 26.81 31.17 9.58
C ARG A 102 26.42 32.07 8.41
N ASN A 103 26.57 33.38 8.54
CA ASN A 103 26.18 34.31 7.49
C ASN A 103 26.99 34.11 6.20
N ARG A 104 26.33 33.60 5.17
CA ARG A 104 26.97 33.30 3.88
C ARG A 104 27.40 34.56 3.11
N ILE A 105 26.74 35.70 3.36
CA ILE A 105 26.99 36.95 2.65
C ILE A 105 28.25 37.61 3.21
N ALA A 106 28.38 37.70 4.53
CA ALA A 106 29.59 38.24 5.16
C ALA A 106 30.84 37.41 4.83
N ARG A 107 30.75 36.06 4.88
CA ARG A 107 31.87 35.19 4.45
C ARG A 107 32.26 35.43 2.99
N ARG A 108 31.29 35.69 2.11
CA ARG A 108 31.55 35.99 0.70
C ARG A 108 32.23 37.35 0.54
N GLY A 109 31.84 38.34 1.32
CA GLY A 109 32.51 39.65 1.40
C GLY A 109 33.97 39.51 1.81
N LEU A 110 34.24 38.80 2.90
CA LEU A 110 35.61 38.53 3.35
C LEU A 110 36.42 37.72 2.33
N ALA A 111 35.80 36.73 1.68
CA ALA A 111 36.46 35.97 0.62
C ALA A 111 36.86 36.85 -0.56
N LEU A 112 35.99 37.80 -0.97
CA LEU A 112 36.30 38.78 -2.01
C LEU A 112 37.54 39.62 -1.64
N LEU A 113 37.57 40.18 -0.41
CA LEU A 113 38.69 40.98 0.05
C LEU A 113 39.99 40.18 0.11
N ARG A 114 39.92 38.90 0.53
CA ARG A 114 41.08 38.03 0.65
C ARG A 114 41.66 37.59 -0.70
N SER A 115 40.81 37.41 -1.71
CA SER A 115 41.21 36.90 -3.02
C SER A 115 41.54 37.99 -4.04
N ALA A 116 41.26 39.26 -3.73
CA ALA A 116 41.48 40.35 -4.67
C ALA A 116 42.94 40.81 -4.65
N ASP A 117 43.59 40.77 -5.82
CA ASP A 117 44.98 41.25 -5.98
C ASP A 117 45.07 42.79 -6.02
N SER A 118 43.95 43.50 -6.20
CA SER A 118 43.88 44.97 -6.20
C SER A 118 42.49 45.50 -5.88
N GLU A 119 42.42 46.76 -5.41
CA GLU A 119 41.17 47.49 -5.11
C GLU A 119 40.24 47.59 -6.34
N ALA A 120 40.79 47.58 -7.55
CA ALA A 120 40.01 47.61 -8.78
C ALA A 120 39.13 46.37 -8.95
N VAL A 121 39.65 45.18 -8.60
CA VAL A 121 38.92 43.90 -8.66
C VAL A 121 37.77 43.89 -7.66
N ILE A 122 38.00 44.46 -6.46
CA ILE A 122 36.98 44.59 -5.42
C ILE A 122 35.85 45.49 -5.92
N HIS A 123 36.18 46.65 -6.50
CA HIS A 123 35.19 47.58 -7.05
C HIS A 123 34.36 46.95 -8.18
N GLU A 124 35.00 46.22 -9.10
CA GLU A 124 34.32 45.55 -10.22
C GLU A 124 33.35 44.44 -9.75
N ALA A 125 33.69 43.76 -8.65
CA ALA A 125 32.86 42.70 -8.08
C ALA A 125 31.56 43.23 -7.45
N VAL A 126 31.53 44.53 -7.11
CA VAL A 126 30.40 45.19 -6.44
C VAL A 126 29.70 46.18 -7.37
N GLU A 127 30.11 46.29 -8.64
CA GLU A 127 29.53 47.21 -9.60
C GLU A 127 28.19 46.75 -10.20
N GLY A 128 27.29 47.71 -10.45
CA GLY A 128 26.00 47.49 -11.11
C GLY A 128 25.14 46.46 -10.39
N GLU A 129 24.68 45.44 -11.11
CA GLU A 129 23.80 44.39 -10.55
C GLU A 129 24.54 43.41 -9.62
N ARG A 130 25.88 43.33 -9.72
CA ARG A 130 26.72 42.37 -8.99
C ARG A 130 26.74 42.64 -7.48
N ILE A 131 26.49 43.88 -7.07
CA ILE A 131 26.30 44.27 -5.66
C ILE A 131 25.27 43.43 -4.92
N GLY A 132 24.31 42.85 -5.66
CA GLY A 132 23.29 41.98 -5.10
C GLY A 132 23.80 40.73 -4.41
N ARG A 133 25.03 40.29 -4.72
CA ARG A 133 25.68 39.15 -4.07
C ARG A 133 26.05 39.43 -2.61
N PHE A 134 26.13 40.71 -2.25
CA PHE A 134 26.50 41.23 -0.93
C PHE A 134 25.32 41.84 -0.15
N LEU A 135 24.12 41.84 -0.74
CA LEU A 135 22.88 42.28 -0.10
C LEU A 135 22.06 41.06 0.33
N PRO A 136 21.25 41.16 1.40
CA PRO A 136 20.35 40.09 1.79
C PRO A 136 19.35 39.79 0.66
N PRO A 137 19.02 38.51 0.40
CA PRO A 137 18.11 38.15 -0.67
C PRO A 137 16.74 38.78 -0.41
N GLY A 138 16.22 39.50 -1.41
CA GLY A 138 14.82 39.93 -1.40
C GLY A 138 13.94 38.69 -1.41
N GLY A 139 13.32 38.36 -0.28
CA GLY A 139 12.46 37.19 -0.17
C GLY A 139 11.39 37.22 -1.26
N ILE A 140 11.32 36.17 -2.07
CA ILE A 140 10.24 36.01 -3.05
C ILE A 140 8.97 35.72 -2.26
N ALA A 141 8.21 36.76 -1.94
CA ALA A 141 6.92 36.62 -1.29
C ALA A 141 5.88 36.16 -2.34
N LEU A 142 5.87 34.87 -2.63
CA LEU A 142 4.81 34.25 -3.41
C LEU A 142 3.46 34.50 -2.70
N PRO A 143 2.40 34.90 -3.43
CA PRO A 143 1.09 35.13 -2.83
C PRO A 143 0.59 33.85 -2.15
N ARG A 144 -0.17 33.96 -1.05
CA ARG A 144 -0.70 32.78 -0.31
C ARG A 144 -1.42 31.76 -1.21
N ARG A 145 -2.02 32.22 -2.31
CA ARG A 145 -2.65 31.36 -3.33
C ARG A 145 -1.67 30.46 -4.08
N ALA A 146 -0.44 30.93 -4.33
CA ALA A 146 0.60 30.12 -4.96
C ALA A 146 1.10 29.00 -4.03
N TRP A 147 1.16 29.27 -2.72
CA TRP A 147 1.45 28.23 -1.72
C TRP A 147 0.33 27.19 -1.59
N LEU A 148 -0.94 27.63 -1.64
CA LEU A 148 -2.08 26.71 -1.69
C LEU A 148 -2.06 25.85 -2.96
N ALA A 149 -1.80 26.46 -4.12
CA ALA A 149 -1.70 25.75 -5.39
C ALA A 149 -0.54 24.73 -5.39
N ALA A 150 0.62 25.10 -4.84
CA ALA A 150 1.75 24.19 -4.67
C ALA A 150 1.43 23.03 -3.72
N GLY A 151 0.68 23.29 -2.63
CA GLY A 151 0.21 22.25 -1.71
C GLY A 151 -0.73 21.25 -2.39
N VAL A 152 -1.71 21.73 -3.16
CA VAL A 152 -2.64 20.88 -3.93
C VAL A 152 -1.89 20.05 -4.98
N ALA A 153 -0.95 20.67 -5.71
CA ALA A 153 -0.12 19.97 -6.68
C ALA A 153 0.74 18.88 -6.02
N ALA A 154 1.31 19.15 -4.85
CA ALA A 154 2.10 18.16 -4.11
C ALA A 154 1.23 16.98 -3.66
N VAL A 155 0.02 17.23 -3.16
CA VAL A 155 -0.93 16.15 -2.79
C VAL A 155 -1.34 15.33 -4.01
N ALA A 156 -1.58 15.98 -5.16
CA ALA A 156 -1.89 15.27 -6.40
C ALA A 156 -0.73 14.39 -6.87
N VAL A 157 0.51 14.88 -6.81
CA VAL A 157 1.71 14.09 -7.14
C VAL A 157 1.88 12.91 -6.17
N VAL A 158 1.69 13.12 -4.87
CA VAL A 158 1.71 12.05 -3.88
C VAL A 158 0.60 11.04 -4.16
N ALA A 159 -0.61 11.46 -4.50
CA ALA A 159 -1.68 10.55 -4.89
C ALA A 159 -1.31 9.74 -6.14
N VAL A 160 -0.73 10.36 -7.18
CA VAL A 160 -0.29 9.67 -8.40
C VAL A 160 0.84 8.66 -8.14
N ILE A 161 1.69 8.89 -7.14
CA ILE A 161 2.78 7.96 -6.77
C ILE A 161 2.29 6.87 -5.81
N VAL A 162 1.48 7.21 -4.81
CA VAL A 162 1.02 6.29 -3.76
C VAL A 162 -0.08 5.38 -4.26
N THR A 163 -0.96 5.84 -5.14
CA THR A 163 -2.06 5.02 -5.68
C THR A 163 -1.56 3.77 -6.41
N PRO A 164 -0.61 3.82 -7.37
CA PRO A 164 -0.07 2.62 -8.00
C PRO A 164 0.73 1.74 -7.03
N MET A 165 1.34 2.31 -5.98
CA MET A 165 2.04 1.53 -4.94
C MET A 165 1.08 0.78 -4.01
N VAL A 166 -0.08 1.37 -3.70
CA VAL A 166 -1.14 0.76 -2.89
C VAL A 166 -1.95 -0.23 -3.73
N VAL A 167 -2.27 0.09 -4.98
CA VAL A 167 -2.91 -0.84 -5.93
C VAL A 167 -1.97 -1.99 -6.29
N GLY A 168 -0.66 -1.77 -6.40
CA GLY A 168 0.33 -2.83 -6.57
C GLY A 168 0.36 -3.78 -5.37
N ARG A 169 0.36 -3.25 -4.14
CA ARG A 169 0.32 -4.07 -2.91
C ARG A 169 -1.02 -4.75 -2.63
N LEU A 170 -2.13 -4.18 -3.07
CA LEU A 170 -3.46 -4.80 -2.96
C LEU A 170 -3.72 -5.78 -4.11
N GLY A 171 -3.15 -5.53 -5.30
CA GLY A 171 -3.21 -6.39 -6.47
C GLY A 171 -2.29 -7.62 -6.39
N GLU A 172 -1.15 -7.52 -5.68
CA GLU A 172 -0.29 -8.67 -5.36
C GLU A 172 -0.84 -9.56 -4.23
N ARG A 173 -1.90 -9.12 -3.54
CA ARG A 173 -2.77 -10.02 -2.76
C ARG A 173 -3.80 -10.75 -3.63
N GLY A 174 -3.79 -10.50 -4.95
CA GLY A 174 -4.36 -11.37 -5.96
C GLY A 174 -3.38 -12.49 -6.30
N THR A 175 -3.39 -13.52 -5.46
CA THR A 175 -2.94 -14.89 -5.76
C THR A 175 -1.63 -15.01 -6.55
N THR A 176 -0.49 -15.08 -5.84
CA THR A 176 0.33 -16.27 -6.10
C THR A 176 -0.59 -17.45 -5.77
N VAL A 177 -1.35 -17.95 -6.75
CA VAL A 177 -2.00 -19.24 -6.61
C VAL A 177 -0.85 -20.16 -6.28
N GLU A 178 -0.77 -20.65 -5.04
CA GLU A 178 0.10 -21.77 -4.73
C GLU A 178 -0.22 -22.80 -5.80
N HIS A 179 0.71 -23.02 -6.73
CA HIS A 179 0.47 -23.91 -7.84
C HIS A 179 0.46 -25.31 -7.24
N ARG A 180 -0.73 -25.76 -6.85
CA ARG A 180 -0.97 -27.13 -6.46
C ARG A 180 -0.59 -28.00 -7.65
N SER A 181 0.24 -29.02 -7.40
CA SER A 181 0.57 -30.02 -8.41
C SER A 181 -0.71 -30.59 -9.01
N GLY A 182 -0.82 -30.62 -10.34
CA GLY A 182 -2.04 -31.03 -11.05
C GLY A 182 -2.98 -29.89 -11.42
N SER A 183 -2.72 -28.63 -11.02
CA SER A 183 -3.55 -27.47 -11.37
C SER A 183 -3.61 -27.17 -12.88
N GLU A 184 -2.63 -27.63 -13.64
CA GLU A 184 -2.60 -27.59 -15.10
C GLU A 184 -3.67 -28.47 -15.76
N LEU A 185 -4.06 -29.57 -15.10
CA LEU A 185 -5.07 -30.52 -15.60
C LEU A 185 -6.48 -29.91 -15.58
N ALA A 186 -6.70 -28.92 -14.72
CA ALA A 186 -7.98 -28.24 -14.54
C ALA A 186 -8.22 -27.11 -15.57
N ARG A 187 -7.30 -26.86 -16.51
CA ARG A 187 -7.44 -25.80 -17.52
C ARG A 187 -8.11 -26.32 -18.79
N ILE A 188 -9.17 -25.64 -19.22
CA ILE A 188 -9.77 -25.83 -20.55
C ILE A 188 -9.09 -24.85 -21.52
N ALA A 189 -8.42 -25.38 -22.56
CA ALA A 189 -7.83 -24.54 -23.60
C ALA A 189 -8.93 -23.99 -24.54
N PRO A 190 -8.78 -22.77 -25.09
CA PRO A 190 -9.85 -22.14 -25.88
C PRO A 190 -10.12 -22.73 -27.27
N VAL A 191 -9.39 -23.76 -27.72
CA VAL A 191 -9.42 -24.22 -29.12
C VAL A 191 -9.70 -25.71 -29.21
N ASP A 192 -10.78 -26.05 -29.92
CA ASP A 192 -11.17 -27.36 -30.45
C ASP A 192 -11.09 -28.56 -29.48
N VAL A 193 -11.74 -28.44 -28.32
CA VAL A 193 -12.06 -29.59 -27.47
C VAL A 193 -13.56 -29.83 -27.53
N GLU A 194 -13.98 -30.92 -28.19
CA GLU A 194 -15.34 -31.42 -28.02
C GLU A 194 -15.57 -31.69 -26.53
N LEU A 195 -16.50 -30.95 -25.92
CA LEU A 195 -16.78 -31.07 -24.49
C LEU A 195 -17.82 -32.16 -24.18
N VAL A 196 -18.57 -32.59 -25.19
CA VAL A 196 -19.72 -33.49 -25.07
C VAL A 196 -19.53 -34.72 -25.93
N GLU A 197 -19.86 -35.88 -25.37
CA GLU A 197 -19.96 -37.15 -26.07
C GLU A 197 -21.44 -37.44 -26.38
N TYR A 198 -21.76 -37.68 -27.65
CA TYR A 198 -23.15 -37.87 -28.11
C TYR A 198 -23.60 -39.34 -28.16
N GLN A 199 -22.69 -40.28 -27.91
CA GLN A 199 -22.96 -41.71 -27.97
C GLN A 199 -22.62 -42.37 -26.64
N GLY A 200 -23.56 -43.12 -26.07
CA GLY A 200 -23.38 -43.84 -24.82
C GLY A 200 -24.59 -43.75 -23.90
N GLN A 201 -24.55 -44.51 -22.80
CA GLN A 201 -25.46 -44.35 -21.69
C GLN A 201 -24.77 -43.50 -20.62
N PHE A 202 -25.35 -42.35 -20.32
CA PHE A 202 -24.82 -41.40 -19.34
C PHE A 202 -25.81 -41.23 -18.20
N ARG A 203 -25.31 -41.11 -16.98
CA ARG A 203 -26.17 -40.89 -15.81
C ARG A 203 -26.65 -39.44 -15.74
N TYR A 204 -25.76 -38.50 -16.08
CA TYR A 204 -26.13 -37.12 -16.38
C TYR A 204 -25.98 -36.81 -17.87
N VAL A 205 -27.02 -36.25 -18.45
CA VAL A 205 -26.97 -35.62 -19.77
C VAL A 205 -26.94 -34.11 -19.54
N LEU A 206 -25.76 -33.53 -19.71
CA LEU A 206 -25.46 -32.12 -19.50
C LEU A 206 -25.26 -31.41 -20.84
N THR A 207 -25.58 -30.13 -20.87
CA THR A 207 -25.24 -29.24 -21.99
C THR A 207 -23.76 -28.87 -21.94
N GLU A 208 -23.19 -28.45 -23.08
CA GLU A 208 -21.80 -28.00 -23.14
C GLU A 208 -21.46 -26.90 -22.11
N PRO A 209 -22.30 -25.85 -21.90
CA PRO A 209 -22.04 -24.85 -20.88
C PRO A 209 -22.05 -25.41 -19.45
N GLU A 210 -22.86 -26.43 -19.18
CA GLU A 210 -22.93 -27.07 -17.86
C GLU A 210 -21.69 -27.92 -17.57
N ILE A 211 -21.19 -28.66 -18.57
CA ILE A 211 -19.93 -29.41 -18.46
C ILE A 211 -18.77 -28.45 -18.24
N ARG A 212 -18.69 -27.38 -19.03
CA ARG A 212 -17.67 -26.34 -18.87
C ARG A 212 -17.69 -25.77 -17.45
N ARG A 213 -18.87 -25.36 -16.96
CA ARG A 213 -19.04 -24.82 -15.61
C ARG A 213 -18.67 -25.84 -14.53
N SER A 214 -19.03 -27.12 -14.69
CA SER A 214 -18.69 -28.17 -13.73
C SER A 214 -17.17 -28.38 -13.66
N PHE A 215 -16.50 -28.39 -14.81
CA PHE A 215 -15.05 -28.54 -14.90
C PHE A 215 -14.28 -27.31 -14.38
N GLU A 216 -14.78 -26.09 -14.64
CA GLU A 216 -14.25 -24.87 -14.05
C GLU A 216 -14.38 -24.89 -12.52
N ARG A 217 -15.57 -25.22 -11.99
CA ARG A 217 -15.77 -25.35 -10.53
C ARG A 217 -14.90 -26.42 -9.90
N MET A 218 -14.72 -27.56 -10.57
CA MET A 218 -13.79 -28.61 -10.14
C MET A 218 -12.37 -28.02 -9.96
N GLY A 219 -11.89 -27.29 -10.96
CA GLY A 219 -10.60 -26.60 -10.91
C GLY A 219 -10.51 -25.56 -9.80
N ASP A 220 -11.53 -24.73 -9.66
CA ASP A 220 -11.59 -23.70 -8.62
C ASP A 220 -11.58 -24.30 -7.22
N TYR A 221 -12.36 -25.35 -6.97
CA TYR A 221 -12.37 -26.06 -5.69
C TYR A 221 -11.04 -26.75 -5.41
N PHE A 222 -10.45 -27.40 -6.42
CA PHE A 222 -9.13 -28.03 -6.29
C PHE A 222 -8.03 -27.03 -5.94
N ASN A 223 -8.01 -25.88 -6.62
CA ASN A 223 -7.03 -24.81 -6.39
C ASN A 223 -7.27 -24.09 -5.05
N ALA A 224 -8.52 -24.05 -4.58
CA ALA A 224 -8.89 -23.51 -3.26
C ALA A 224 -8.70 -24.52 -2.11
N PHE A 225 -8.08 -25.69 -2.36
CA PHE A 225 -7.92 -26.79 -1.39
C PHE A 225 -9.24 -27.32 -0.80
N ARG A 226 -10.36 -27.09 -1.48
CA ARG A 226 -11.68 -27.64 -1.14
C ARG A 226 -11.87 -28.99 -1.80
N ASP A 227 -11.04 -29.93 -1.35
CA ASP A 227 -10.87 -31.27 -1.92
C ASP A 227 -12.17 -32.06 -2.00
N ASN A 228 -13.03 -31.93 -0.99
CA ASN A 228 -14.28 -32.67 -0.96
C ASN A 228 -15.26 -32.23 -2.06
N LEU A 229 -15.41 -30.91 -2.25
CA LEU A 229 -16.24 -30.40 -3.33
C LEU A 229 -15.64 -30.68 -4.71
N ALA A 230 -14.31 -30.61 -4.84
CA ALA A 230 -13.64 -30.99 -6.07
C ALA A 230 -13.96 -32.45 -6.45
N MET A 231 -13.92 -33.37 -5.47
CA MET A 231 -14.27 -34.78 -5.68
C MET A 231 -15.73 -34.96 -6.15
N ILE A 232 -16.67 -34.19 -5.60
CA ILE A 232 -18.07 -34.22 -6.02
C ILE A 232 -18.24 -33.76 -7.48
N GLU A 233 -17.58 -32.67 -7.89
CA GLU A 233 -17.61 -32.24 -9.30
C GLU A 233 -16.89 -33.22 -10.23
N ILE A 234 -15.79 -33.84 -9.77
CA ILE A 234 -15.11 -34.95 -10.50
C ILE A 234 -16.11 -36.07 -10.77
N ASN A 235 -16.82 -36.55 -9.75
CA ASN A 235 -17.81 -37.61 -9.90
C ASN A 235 -18.94 -37.22 -10.86
N ARG A 236 -19.39 -35.96 -10.81
CA ARG A 236 -20.38 -35.43 -11.76
C ARG A 236 -19.87 -35.49 -13.19
N ILE A 237 -18.61 -35.10 -13.44
CA ILE A 237 -17.99 -35.13 -14.77
C ILE A 237 -17.85 -36.58 -15.25
N LEU A 238 -17.30 -37.46 -14.41
CA LEU A 238 -17.08 -38.88 -14.75
C LEU A 238 -18.37 -39.61 -15.13
N ASN A 239 -19.48 -39.29 -14.48
CA ASN A 239 -20.78 -39.92 -14.70
C ASN A 239 -21.71 -39.15 -15.66
N SER A 240 -21.20 -38.10 -16.32
CA SER A 240 -21.96 -37.34 -17.33
C SER A 240 -21.61 -37.73 -18.77
N ASN A 241 -22.25 -37.08 -19.73
CA ASN A 241 -21.90 -37.09 -21.15
C ASN A 241 -20.69 -36.19 -21.49
N ALA A 242 -19.85 -35.82 -20.52
CA ALA A 242 -18.60 -35.12 -20.80
C ALA A 242 -17.66 -35.98 -21.67
N ALA A 243 -16.93 -35.33 -22.58
CA ALA A 243 -16.00 -36.03 -23.45
C ALA A 243 -14.92 -36.80 -22.67
N ALA A 244 -14.48 -37.92 -23.25
CA ALA A 244 -13.54 -38.84 -22.62
C ALA A 244 -12.24 -38.17 -22.14
N ASP A 245 -11.77 -37.13 -22.84
CA ASP A 245 -10.56 -36.40 -22.42
C ASP A 245 -10.75 -35.65 -21.09
N LEU A 246 -11.90 -34.97 -20.93
CA LEU A 246 -12.22 -34.28 -19.68
C LEU A 246 -12.38 -35.28 -18.53
N LYS A 247 -13.00 -36.44 -18.79
CA LYS A 247 -13.13 -37.51 -17.80
C LYS A 247 -11.76 -38.04 -17.35
N ARG A 248 -10.83 -38.28 -18.29
CA ARG A 248 -9.46 -38.70 -17.96
C ARG A 248 -8.73 -37.67 -17.09
N ARG A 249 -8.84 -36.38 -17.42
CA ARG A 249 -8.22 -35.30 -16.61
C ARG A 249 -8.84 -35.21 -15.22
N ALA A 250 -10.17 -35.29 -15.11
CA ALA A 250 -10.86 -35.28 -13.83
C ALA A 250 -10.43 -36.49 -12.97
N ALA A 251 -10.28 -37.67 -13.56
CA ALA A 251 -9.76 -38.86 -12.87
C ALA A 251 -8.33 -38.65 -12.37
N LEU A 252 -7.44 -38.03 -13.16
CA LEU A 252 -6.08 -37.72 -12.72
C LEU A 252 -6.06 -36.71 -11.56
N ILE A 253 -6.97 -35.72 -11.55
CA ILE A 253 -7.09 -34.78 -10.43
C ILE A 253 -7.57 -35.49 -9.15
N ALA A 254 -8.40 -36.52 -9.27
CA ALA A 254 -8.88 -37.30 -8.13
C ALA A 254 -7.74 -37.91 -7.30
N ASP A 255 -6.63 -38.28 -7.93
CA ASP A 255 -5.44 -38.84 -7.25
C ASP A 255 -4.74 -37.83 -6.33
N TYR A 256 -4.98 -36.53 -6.51
CA TYR A 256 -4.43 -35.45 -5.70
C TYR A 256 -5.34 -35.02 -4.54
N ILE A 257 -6.54 -35.59 -4.43
CA ILE A 257 -7.51 -35.28 -3.36
C ILE A 257 -7.01 -35.87 -2.04
N ARG A 258 -6.90 -35.04 -1.00
CA ARG A 258 -6.40 -35.46 0.32
C ARG A 258 -7.54 -35.74 1.28
N ALA A 259 -7.28 -36.65 2.23
CA ALA A 259 -8.19 -36.87 3.35
C ALA A 259 -8.20 -35.62 4.26
N PRO A 260 -9.37 -35.06 4.57
CA PRO A 260 -9.48 -33.91 5.45
C PRO A 260 -9.44 -34.34 6.93
N GLY A 261 -9.12 -33.40 7.82
CA GLY A 261 -9.16 -33.59 9.27
C GLY A 261 -10.30 -32.83 9.94
N PHE A 262 -10.42 -32.95 11.27
CA PHE A 262 -11.47 -32.25 12.02
C PHE A 262 -11.29 -30.72 12.07
N ALA A 263 -10.08 -30.22 11.82
CA ALA A 263 -9.76 -28.80 11.91
C ALA A 263 -10.11 -28.00 10.65
N ASP A 264 -10.08 -28.65 9.49
CA ASP A 264 -10.19 -28.04 8.17
C ASP A 264 -11.42 -28.50 7.38
N PHE A 265 -12.09 -29.59 7.80
CA PHE A 265 -13.26 -30.10 7.08
C PHE A 265 -14.55 -29.30 7.34
N THR A 266 -14.99 -28.56 6.32
CA THR A 266 -16.24 -27.77 6.33
C THR A 266 -17.32 -28.29 5.39
N ASP A 267 -16.93 -29.03 4.36
CA ASP A 267 -17.77 -29.32 3.19
C ASP A 267 -18.53 -30.63 3.36
N ASN A 268 -19.34 -30.72 4.41
CA ASN A 268 -20.05 -31.93 4.79
C ASN A 268 -21.36 -32.12 4.01
N ALA A 269 -21.61 -33.35 3.54
CA ALA A 269 -22.89 -33.76 2.96
C ALA A 269 -23.74 -34.50 4.00
N ALA A 270 -25.05 -34.30 3.98
CA ALA A 270 -25.95 -35.01 4.89
C ALA A 270 -26.12 -36.47 4.47
N TYR A 271 -26.43 -37.35 5.44
CA TYR A 271 -26.66 -38.76 5.17
C TYR A 271 -27.72 -39.00 4.09
N ALA A 272 -28.84 -38.28 4.17
CA ALA A 272 -29.92 -38.38 3.20
C ALA A 272 -29.50 -37.99 1.77
N GLU A 273 -28.59 -37.03 1.61
CA GLU A 273 -28.08 -36.61 0.29
C GLU A 273 -27.20 -37.69 -0.31
N VAL A 274 -26.30 -38.27 0.49
CA VAL A 274 -25.38 -39.33 0.06
C VAL A 274 -26.16 -40.60 -0.30
N VAL A 275 -27.17 -40.98 0.47
CA VAL A 275 -27.99 -42.16 0.15
C VAL A 275 -28.85 -41.94 -1.10
N ARG A 276 -29.28 -40.71 -1.37
CA ARG A 276 -30.08 -40.39 -2.56
C ARG A 276 -29.25 -40.49 -3.85
N GLU A 277 -28.00 -40.02 -3.82
CA GLU A 277 -27.11 -40.04 -5.00
C GLU A 277 -25.70 -40.58 -4.64
N PRO A 278 -25.55 -41.88 -4.30
CA PRO A 278 -24.32 -42.42 -3.69
C PRO A 278 -23.07 -42.26 -4.56
N TRP A 279 -23.19 -42.56 -5.83
CA TRP A 279 -22.17 -42.39 -6.87
C TRP A 279 -21.61 -40.96 -6.98
N LEU A 280 -22.42 -39.93 -6.70
CA LEU A 280 -21.98 -38.53 -6.76
C LEU A 280 -20.98 -38.23 -5.63
N TYR A 281 -21.14 -38.91 -4.50
CA TYR A 281 -20.30 -38.75 -3.32
C TYR A 281 -19.23 -39.85 -3.20
N ALA A 282 -19.14 -40.78 -4.15
CA ALA A 282 -18.15 -41.86 -4.12
C ALA A 282 -16.72 -41.33 -3.99
N GLY A 283 -15.97 -41.82 -3.02
CA GLY A 283 -14.61 -41.40 -2.73
C GLY A 283 -14.47 -40.01 -2.11
N SER A 284 -15.56 -39.25 -1.93
CA SER A 284 -15.61 -38.03 -1.12
C SER A 284 -15.64 -38.38 0.38
N TYR A 285 -15.55 -37.37 1.24
CA TYR A 285 -15.54 -37.50 2.68
C TYR A 285 -16.82 -36.93 3.28
N VAL A 286 -17.26 -37.57 4.36
CA VAL A 286 -18.40 -37.14 5.17
C VAL A 286 -17.98 -37.08 6.62
N ARG A 287 -18.67 -36.22 7.37
CA ARG A 287 -18.50 -36.03 8.79
C ARG A 287 -19.82 -36.26 9.49
N TRP A 288 -19.97 -37.44 10.05
CA TRP A 288 -21.22 -37.87 10.67
C TRP A 288 -20.99 -38.25 12.13
N SER A 289 -21.95 -37.88 12.95
CA SER A 289 -22.04 -38.28 14.34
C SER A 289 -23.04 -39.42 14.47
N GLY A 290 -22.80 -40.31 15.42
CA GLY A 290 -23.71 -41.42 15.67
C GLY A 290 -23.22 -42.34 16.76
N ARG A 291 -24.02 -43.38 17.02
CA ARG A 291 -23.73 -44.39 18.04
C ARG A 291 -23.19 -45.67 17.41
N ILE A 292 -22.18 -46.26 18.03
CA ILE A 292 -21.58 -47.52 17.58
C ILE A 292 -22.49 -48.71 17.91
N SER A 293 -22.76 -49.54 16.91
CA SER A 293 -23.42 -50.85 17.01
C SER A 293 -22.58 -51.92 16.31
N ASN A 294 -22.80 -53.20 16.63
CA ASN A 294 -22.15 -54.34 15.97
C ASN A 294 -20.61 -54.21 15.87
N LEU A 295 -19.96 -53.77 16.96
CA LEU A 295 -18.52 -53.57 17.01
C LEU A 295 -17.77 -54.90 16.94
N ASP A 296 -16.91 -55.03 15.94
CA ASP A 296 -15.99 -56.13 15.72
C ASP A 296 -14.55 -55.58 15.62
N VAL A 297 -13.66 -56.12 16.44
CA VAL A 297 -12.27 -55.65 16.56
C VAL A 297 -11.35 -56.81 16.25
N SER A 298 -10.64 -56.72 15.14
CA SER A 298 -9.61 -57.68 14.72
C SER A 298 -8.21 -57.06 14.79
N ASP A 299 -7.19 -57.87 14.55
CA ASP A 299 -5.79 -57.42 14.52
C ASP A 299 -5.48 -56.54 13.29
N GLU A 300 -6.26 -56.66 12.21
CA GLU A 300 -6.03 -55.94 10.95
C GLU A 300 -6.92 -54.70 10.80
N GLU A 301 -8.17 -54.79 11.26
CA GLU A 301 -9.15 -53.71 11.16
C GLU A 301 -10.26 -53.78 12.21
N ILE A 302 -10.92 -52.65 12.41
CA ILE A 302 -12.09 -52.50 13.25
C ILE A 302 -13.30 -52.23 12.36
N ARG A 303 -14.38 -52.98 12.55
CA ARG A 303 -15.65 -52.81 11.85
C ARG A 303 -16.78 -52.54 12.83
N PHE A 304 -17.73 -51.70 12.44
CA PHE A 304 -18.94 -51.45 13.21
C PHE A 304 -20.01 -50.80 12.35
N ASP A 305 -21.25 -50.78 12.82
CA ASP A 305 -22.32 -50.00 12.23
C ASP A 305 -22.44 -48.66 12.95
N LEU A 306 -22.43 -47.57 12.20
CA LEU A 306 -22.72 -46.24 12.74
C LEU A 306 -24.21 -45.94 12.59
N LEU A 307 -24.88 -45.74 13.73
CA LEU A 307 -26.25 -45.23 13.80
C LEU A 307 -26.22 -43.70 13.66
N VAL A 308 -26.29 -43.21 12.43
CA VAL A 308 -26.11 -41.79 12.08
C VAL A 308 -27.21 -40.92 12.69
N GLY A 309 -26.82 -39.82 13.34
CA GLY A 309 -27.71 -38.89 14.07
C GLY A 309 -28.18 -39.39 15.44
N TYR A 310 -27.85 -40.64 15.80
CA TYR A 310 -28.35 -41.29 17.03
C TYR A 310 -27.41 -41.10 18.24
N GLU A 311 -26.54 -40.09 18.22
CA GLU A 311 -25.61 -39.80 19.34
C GLU A 311 -26.32 -39.38 20.63
N THR A 312 -27.48 -38.70 20.52
CA THR A 312 -28.36 -38.31 21.63
C THR A 312 -29.49 -39.32 21.90
N GLN A 313 -29.55 -40.41 21.12
CA GLN A 313 -30.61 -41.43 21.17
C GLN A 313 -32.02 -40.91 20.82
N ARG A 314 -32.13 -39.75 20.17
CA ARG A 314 -33.43 -39.12 19.81
C ARG A 314 -33.87 -39.38 18.38
N VAL A 315 -32.96 -39.21 17.41
CA VAL A 315 -33.28 -39.31 15.97
C VAL A 315 -32.31 -40.26 15.30
N LEU A 316 -32.82 -41.20 14.50
CA LEU A 316 -31.99 -42.09 13.68
C LEU A 316 -32.18 -41.69 12.21
N GLU A 317 -31.12 -41.17 11.59
CA GLU A 317 -31.14 -40.84 10.17
C GLU A 317 -30.91 -42.07 9.29
N GLY A 318 -30.05 -42.99 9.75
CA GLY A 318 -29.82 -44.26 9.09
C GLY A 318 -28.64 -45.04 9.68
N ILE A 319 -28.28 -46.13 9.03
CA ILE A 319 -27.25 -47.06 9.48
C ILE A 319 -26.27 -47.25 8.33
N VAL A 320 -24.99 -47.04 8.61
CA VAL A 320 -23.91 -47.25 7.63
C VAL A 320 -22.83 -48.15 8.21
N PRO A 321 -22.40 -49.20 7.49
CA PRO A 321 -21.23 -49.98 7.85
C PRO A 321 -19.97 -49.12 7.82
N VAL A 322 -19.09 -49.32 8.79
CA VAL A 322 -17.87 -48.54 8.97
C VAL A 322 -16.68 -49.48 9.08
N ARG A 323 -15.62 -49.16 8.36
CA ARG A 323 -14.33 -49.87 8.38
C ARG A 323 -13.20 -48.92 8.78
N MET A 324 -12.33 -49.36 9.68
CA MET A 324 -11.22 -48.57 10.20
C MET A 324 -9.95 -49.41 10.27
N ARG A 325 -8.84 -48.91 9.72
CA ARG A 325 -7.55 -49.63 9.63
C ARG A 325 -6.49 -49.11 10.60
N PHE A 326 -6.91 -48.44 11.67
CA PHE A 326 -6.03 -47.95 12.72
C PHE A 326 -6.62 -48.28 14.08
N ALA A 327 -5.74 -48.46 15.07
CA ALA A 327 -6.16 -48.84 16.41
C ALA A 327 -6.85 -47.67 17.13
N ALA A 328 -8.02 -47.93 17.72
CA ALA A 328 -8.70 -47.02 18.63
C ALA A 328 -9.40 -47.81 19.74
N ARG A 329 -9.46 -47.25 20.95
CA ARG A 329 -10.19 -47.85 22.07
C ARG A 329 -11.67 -47.53 21.96
N LEU A 330 -12.42 -48.36 21.24
CA LEU A 330 -13.86 -48.23 21.07
C LEU A 330 -14.60 -49.21 21.98
N GLN A 331 -15.80 -48.82 22.41
CA GLN A 331 -16.72 -49.69 23.15
C GLN A 331 -18.07 -49.68 22.44
N PRO A 332 -18.84 -50.78 22.53
CA PRO A 332 -20.21 -50.80 22.03
C PRO A 332 -21.04 -49.67 22.64
N ALA A 333 -21.99 -49.13 21.88
CA ALA A 333 -22.91 -48.09 22.34
C ALA A 333 -22.26 -46.74 22.69
N MET A 334 -20.99 -46.52 22.33
CA MET A 334 -20.31 -45.23 22.42
C MET A 334 -20.80 -44.28 21.33
N SER A 335 -20.96 -42.99 21.67
CA SER A 335 -21.23 -41.92 20.71
C SER A 335 -19.92 -41.38 20.15
N VAL A 336 -19.82 -41.34 18.82
CA VAL A 336 -18.62 -40.93 18.11
C VAL A 336 -18.96 -40.01 16.96
N GLU A 337 -17.99 -39.20 16.59
CA GLU A 337 -17.99 -38.44 15.35
C GLU A 337 -16.84 -38.92 14.49
N ILE A 338 -17.14 -39.25 13.24
CA ILE A 338 -16.16 -39.76 12.29
C ILE A 338 -16.02 -38.83 11.11
N ILE A 339 -14.82 -38.81 10.54
CA ILE A 339 -14.59 -38.42 9.15
C ILE A 339 -14.26 -39.70 8.40
N GLY A 340 -15.05 -39.99 7.37
CA GLY A 340 -14.93 -41.22 6.59
C GLY A 340 -15.05 -40.97 5.10
N ARG A 341 -14.25 -41.71 4.32
CA ARG A 341 -14.37 -41.76 2.87
C ARG A 341 -15.57 -42.63 2.49
N VAL A 342 -16.41 -42.10 1.60
CA VAL A 342 -17.61 -42.78 1.10
C VAL A 342 -17.22 -43.85 0.09
N ILE A 343 -17.55 -45.11 0.38
CA ILE A 343 -17.41 -46.22 -0.56
C ILE A 343 -18.80 -46.54 -1.11
N ALA A 344 -19.03 -46.15 -2.37
CA ALA A 344 -20.34 -46.23 -2.99
C ALA A 344 -20.26 -46.49 -4.50
N ASP A 345 -21.30 -47.11 -5.03
CA ASP A 345 -21.61 -47.22 -6.46
C ASP A 345 -23.04 -46.72 -6.72
N ASP A 346 -23.98 -47.59 -7.11
CA ASP A 346 -25.41 -47.30 -7.11
C ASP A 346 -26.03 -47.29 -5.72
N ARG A 347 -25.32 -47.80 -4.70
CA ARG A 347 -25.69 -47.66 -3.29
C ARG A 347 -24.49 -47.29 -2.42
N LEU A 348 -24.77 -46.74 -1.24
CA LEU A 348 -23.79 -46.57 -0.18
C LEU A 348 -23.46 -47.94 0.43
N HIS A 349 -22.21 -48.40 0.35
CA HIS A 349 -21.80 -49.70 0.90
C HIS A 349 -21.21 -49.56 2.31
N GLU A 350 -20.21 -48.69 2.46
CA GLU A 350 -19.50 -48.51 3.72
C GLU A 350 -18.81 -47.14 3.77
N LEU A 351 -18.36 -46.76 4.97
CA LEU A 351 -17.42 -45.66 5.19
C LEU A 351 -16.06 -46.20 5.61
N GLU A 352 -15.00 -45.76 4.93
CA GLU A 352 -13.63 -45.99 5.37
C GLU A 352 -13.15 -44.82 6.24
N VAL A 353 -13.01 -45.05 7.54
CA VAL A 353 -12.68 -44.00 8.52
C VAL A 353 -11.24 -43.56 8.36
N THR A 354 -11.04 -42.24 8.28
CA THR A 354 -9.72 -41.61 8.34
C THR A 354 -9.47 -40.94 9.68
N SER A 355 -10.51 -40.50 10.38
CA SER A 355 -10.40 -39.88 11.70
C SER A 355 -11.67 -40.10 12.52
N ILE A 356 -11.50 -40.29 13.83
CA ILE A 356 -12.60 -40.52 14.77
C ILE A 356 -12.33 -39.75 16.06
N ARG A 357 -13.39 -39.19 16.66
CA ARG A 357 -13.34 -38.62 18.01
C ARG A 357 -14.57 -39.06 18.80
N MET A 358 -14.39 -39.20 20.11
CA MET A 358 -15.47 -39.55 21.03
C MET A 358 -16.29 -38.31 21.36
N ILE A 359 -17.61 -38.46 21.42
CA ILE A 359 -18.52 -37.42 21.91
C ILE A 359 -19.01 -37.88 23.29
N ALA A 360 -18.78 -37.04 24.32
CA ALA A 360 -19.41 -37.28 25.61
C ALA A 360 -20.93 -37.08 25.47
N PRO A 361 -21.77 -37.97 26.02
CA PRO A 361 -23.20 -37.71 26.06
C PRO A 361 -23.42 -36.39 26.80
N GLU A 362 -24.17 -35.46 26.21
CA GLU A 362 -24.64 -34.28 26.94
C GLU A 362 -25.41 -34.79 28.16
N ALA A 363 -24.93 -34.43 29.35
CA ALA A 363 -25.64 -34.70 30.58
C ALA A 363 -26.88 -33.78 30.59
N ASP A 364 -28.06 -34.38 30.41
CA ASP A 364 -29.35 -33.70 30.64
C ASP A 364 -29.44 -33.19 32.09
#